data_AF-A0A0N4V6B3-F1
#
_entry.id   AF-A0A0N4V6B3-F1
#
_cell.length_a   1.000
_cell.length_b   1.000
_cell.length_c   1.000
_cell.angle_alpha   90.00
_cell.angle_beta   90.00
_cell.angle_gamma   90.00
#
_symmetry.space_group_name_H-M   'P 1'
#
loop_
_entity.id
_entity.type
_entity.pdbx_description
1 polymer ?
#
loop_
_entity_poly.entity_id
_entity_poly.type
_entity_poly.pdbx_seq_one_letter_code
_entity_poly.pdbx_strand_id
1 'polypeptide(L)'
;MDKIEGGECAKDLRGLAVDFRRKFPVKVLKSGKDGRLAEVILHRLLECQRKEKTRHWDEVDALFKKIASFAKSDVEECQNALVDEYISCMNLISYTCQFVQPKFQFRLLPAKLIIQEARAAEKAAEVCRSITRKTKERLEKV
;
A
#
# COMPACT_ATOMS: atom_id res chain seq x y z
N MET A 1 -26.80 13.60 -4.54
CA MET A 1 -25.34 13.43 -4.65
C MET A 1 -24.90 12.79 -3.33
N ASP A 2 -24.82 11.47 -3.29
CA ASP A 2 -24.46 10.78 -2.05
C ASP A 2 -22.94 10.83 -1.88
N LYS A 3 -22.49 11.71 -0.99
CA LYS A 3 -21.13 11.66 -0.42
C LYS A 3 -21.06 10.39 0.43
N ILE A 4 -20.49 9.33 -0.13
CA ILE A 4 -19.96 8.25 0.70
C ILE A 4 -18.61 8.75 1.20
N GLU A 5 -18.58 9.18 2.47
CA GLU A 5 -17.36 9.42 3.21
C GLU A 5 -16.49 8.15 3.16
N GLY A 6 -15.20 8.30 2.87
CA GLY A 6 -14.26 7.17 2.71
C GLY A 6 -14.21 6.19 3.90
N GLY A 7 -14.81 6.54 5.05
CA GLY A 7 -14.88 5.71 6.25
C GLY A 7 -15.82 4.50 6.19
N GLU A 8 -16.82 4.44 5.30
CA GLU A 8 -17.69 3.25 5.21
C GLU A 8 -17.11 2.13 4.34
N CYS A 9 -16.39 2.50 3.29
CA CYS A 9 -15.83 1.53 2.34
C CYS A 9 -14.64 0.73 2.93
N ALA A 10 -13.84 1.33 3.81
CA ALA A 10 -12.70 0.67 4.43
C ALA A 10 -13.09 -0.31 5.57
N LYS A 11 -14.39 -0.52 5.84
CA LYS A 11 -14.88 -1.42 6.89
C LYS A 11 -14.74 -2.90 6.52
N ASP A 12 -14.92 -3.26 5.24
CA ASP A 12 -14.72 -4.62 4.73
C ASP A 12 -13.73 -4.65 3.55
N LEU A 13 -12.44 -4.79 3.87
CA LEU A 13 -11.38 -4.86 2.86
C LEU A 13 -11.42 -6.14 2.03
N ARG A 14 -11.95 -7.24 2.58
CA ARG A 14 -12.06 -8.52 1.85
C ARG A 14 -13.13 -8.41 0.77
N GLY A 15 -14.32 -7.88 1.12
CA GLY A 15 -15.36 -7.54 0.16
C GLY A 15 -14.86 -6.54 -0.88
N LEU A 16 -14.13 -5.51 -0.47
CA LEU A 16 -13.58 -4.49 -1.36
C LEU A 16 -12.66 -5.06 -2.45
N ALA A 17 -11.75 -5.97 -2.11
CA ALA A 17 -10.87 -6.60 -3.10
C ALA A 17 -11.61 -7.53 -4.06
N VAL A 18 -12.65 -8.23 -3.57
CA VAL A 18 -13.53 -9.06 -4.40
C VAL A 18 -14.31 -8.19 -5.39
N ASP A 19 -14.87 -7.07 -4.93
CA ASP A 19 -15.63 -6.14 -5.78
C ASP A 19 -14.73 -5.44 -6.79
N PHE A 20 -13.49 -5.11 -6.41
CA PHE A 20 -12.48 -4.60 -7.33
C PHE A 20 -12.26 -5.59 -8.49
N ARG A 21 -12.11 -6.88 -8.19
CA ARG A 21 -11.97 -7.93 -9.21
C ARG A 21 -13.21 -8.04 -10.09
N ARG A 22 -14.40 -7.99 -9.49
CA ARG A 22 -15.69 -8.13 -10.19
C ARG A 22 -15.96 -7.03 -11.21
N LYS A 23 -15.36 -5.84 -11.05
CA LYS A 23 -15.48 -4.74 -12.01
C LYS A 23 -14.78 -5.01 -13.35
N PHE A 24 -13.82 -5.93 -13.42
CA PHE A 24 -13.09 -6.20 -14.67
C PHE A 24 -13.96 -7.03 -15.63
N PRO A 25 -14.00 -6.68 -16.93
CA PRO A 25 -14.67 -7.50 -17.93
C PRO A 25 -14.05 -8.90 -18.02
N VAL A 26 -14.88 -9.93 -18.18
CA VAL A 26 -14.43 -11.34 -18.26
C VAL A 26 -13.32 -11.56 -19.31
N LYS A 27 -13.36 -10.82 -20.43
CA LYS A 27 -12.34 -10.90 -21.49
C LYS A 27 -10.96 -10.39 -21.04
N VAL A 28 -10.92 -9.43 -20.12
CA VAL A 28 -9.69 -8.91 -19.50
C VAL A 28 -9.16 -9.90 -18.46
N LEU A 29 -10.05 -10.66 -17.82
CA LEU A 29 -9.77 -11.64 -16.76
C LEU A 29 -9.34 -13.05 -17.23
N LYS A 30 -9.22 -13.29 -18.55
CA LYS A 30 -8.89 -14.62 -19.11
C LYS A 30 -7.40 -14.97 -19.03
N SER A 31 -6.54 -14.07 -18.55
CA SER A 31 -5.11 -14.37 -18.40
C SER A 31 -4.87 -14.88 -16.98
N GLY A 32 -4.25 -16.04 -16.75
CA GLY A 32 -4.05 -16.58 -15.38
C GLY A 32 -3.32 -15.67 -14.36
N LYS A 33 -2.91 -14.45 -14.76
CA LYS A 33 -2.37 -13.37 -13.93
C LYS A 33 -3.44 -12.69 -13.04
N ASP A 34 -4.72 -12.98 -13.26
CA ASP A 34 -5.84 -12.19 -12.74
C ASP A 34 -6.31 -12.58 -11.32
N GLY A 35 -6.15 -13.83 -10.90
CA GLY A 35 -6.38 -14.25 -9.51
C GLY A 35 -5.38 -13.61 -8.54
N ARG A 36 -4.12 -13.55 -8.96
CA ARG A 36 -3.02 -12.91 -8.20
C ARG A 36 -3.27 -11.41 -8.01
N LEU A 37 -3.96 -10.75 -8.93
CA LEU A 37 -4.18 -9.30 -8.84
C LEU A 37 -5.06 -8.93 -7.64
N ALA A 38 -6.20 -9.61 -7.48
CA ALA A 38 -7.11 -9.37 -6.37
C ALA A 38 -6.45 -9.73 -5.02
N GLU A 39 -5.64 -10.79 -4.99
CA GLU A 39 -4.85 -11.17 -3.82
C GLU A 39 -3.81 -10.11 -3.45
N VAL A 40 -3.08 -9.57 -4.44
CA VAL A 40 -2.10 -8.49 -4.23
C VAL A 40 -2.78 -7.23 -3.69
N ILE A 41 -3.89 -6.82 -4.28
CA ILE A 41 -4.66 -5.67 -3.81
C ILE A 41 -5.18 -5.91 -2.39
N LEU A 42 -5.76 -7.08 -2.11
CA LEU A 42 -6.26 -7.45 -0.79
C LEU A 42 -5.15 -7.41 0.27
N HIS A 43 -4.03 -8.08 -0.01
CA HIS A 43 -2.89 -8.13 0.89
C HIS A 43 -2.40 -6.71 1.22
N ARG A 44 -2.26 -5.86 0.20
CA ARG A 44 -1.78 -4.50 0.38
C ARG A 44 -2.77 -3.61 1.12
N LEU A 45 -4.06 -3.71 0.84
CA LEU A 45 -5.12 -3.01 1.60
C LEU A 45 -5.08 -3.38 3.08
N LEU A 46 -4.96 -4.67 3.40
CA LEU A 46 -4.86 -5.17 4.78
C LEU A 46 -3.60 -4.64 5.47
N GLU A 47 -2.46 -4.64 4.77
CA GLU A 47 -1.21 -4.10 5.31
C GLU A 47 -1.32 -2.60 5.60
N CYS A 48 -1.85 -1.82 4.65
CA CYS A 48 -2.06 -0.38 4.79
C CYS A 48 -2.98 -0.05 5.97
N GLN A 49 -4.12 -0.72 6.08
CA GLN A 49 -5.05 -0.49 7.20
C GLN A 49 -4.43 -0.86 8.55
N ARG A 50 -3.65 -1.95 8.59
CA ARG A 50 -2.92 -2.32 9.82
C ARG A 50 -1.92 -1.23 10.19
N LYS A 51 -1.11 -0.76 9.24
CA LYS A 51 -0.10 0.28 9.45
C LYS A 51 -0.70 1.61 9.90
N GLU A 52 -1.84 1.99 9.33
CA GLU A 52 -2.60 3.17 9.74
C GLU A 52 -3.09 3.04 11.19
N LYS A 53 -3.75 1.93 11.53
CA LYS A 53 -4.28 1.68 12.89
C LYS A 53 -3.20 1.67 13.97
N THR A 54 -2.00 1.17 13.64
CA THR A 54 -0.88 1.11 14.59
C THR A 54 0.05 2.32 14.49
N ARG A 55 -0.31 3.39 13.74
CA ARG A 55 0.57 4.56 13.53
C ARG A 55 2.00 4.19 13.11
N HIS A 56 2.12 3.14 12.29
CA HIS A 56 3.39 2.48 11.99
C HIS A 56 4.45 3.43 11.44
N TRP A 57 4.07 4.35 10.56
CA TRP A 57 5.02 5.27 9.93
C TRP A 57 5.65 6.24 10.94
N ASP A 58 4.86 6.77 11.88
CA ASP A 58 5.35 7.62 12.97
C ASP A 58 6.31 6.84 13.89
N GLU A 59 5.95 5.59 14.21
CA GLU A 59 6.75 4.73 15.09
C GLU A 59 8.11 4.40 14.46
N VAL A 60 8.14 4.06 13.17
CA VAL A 60 9.40 3.74 12.47
C VAL A 60 10.27 4.98 12.33
N ASP A 61 9.71 6.15 11.96
CA ASP A 61 10.47 7.40 11.89
C ASP A 61 11.10 7.76 13.25
N ALA A 62 10.32 7.65 14.33
CA ALA A 62 10.82 7.90 15.67
C ALA A 62 11.95 6.94 16.09
N LEU A 63 11.90 5.67 15.67
CA LEU A 63 12.96 4.69 15.92
C LEU A 63 14.22 5.00 15.11
N PHE A 64 14.08 5.29 13.81
CA PHE A 64 15.21 5.60 12.94
C PHE A 64 15.98 6.84 13.40
N LYS A 65 15.29 7.87 13.88
CA LYS A 65 15.92 9.08 14.46
C LYS A 65 16.71 8.82 15.74
N LYS A 66 16.38 7.79 16.51
CA LYS A 66 17.02 7.48 17.81
C LYS A 66 18.27 6.62 17.69
N ILE A 67 18.38 5.82 16.63
CA ILE A 67 19.44 4.83 16.48
C ILE A 67 20.66 5.50 15.83
N ALA A 68 21.69 5.76 16.64
CA ALA A 68 22.92 6.42 16.20
C ALA A 68 23.74 5.62 15.17
N SER A 69 23.50 4.31 15.03
CA SER A 69 24.19 3.45 14.07
C SER A 69 23.70 3.60 12.63
N PHE A 70 22.60 4.32 12.39
CA PHE A 70 22.16 4.63 11.03
C PHE A 70 22.91 5.84 10.47
N ALA A 71 23.36 5.74 9.23
CA ALA A 71 23.92 6.88 8.52
C ALA A 71 22.82 7.93 8.28
N LYS A 72 23.18 9.21 8.28
CA LYS A 72 22.22 10.30 8.04
C LYS A 72 21.47 10.14 6.70
N SER A 73 22.18 9.72 5.64
CA SER A 73 21.58 9.44 4.34
C SER A 73 20.53 8.33 4.39
N ASP A 74 20.79 7.29 5.19
CA ASP A 74 19.88 6.15 5.35
C ASP A 74 18.63 6.56 6.13
N VAL A 75 18.77 7.44 7.13
CA VAL A 75 17.64 8.02 7.87
C VAL A 75 16.76 8.85 6.93
N GLU A 76 17.36 9.73 6.13
CA GLU A 76 16.62 10.57 5.16
C GLU A 76 15.93 9.71 4.07
N GLU A 77 16.62 8.69 3.54
CA GLU A 77 16.04 7.77 2.55
C GLU A 77 14.84 7.01 3.11
N CYS A 78 14.96 6.48 4.34
CA CYS A 78 13.85 5.81 5.00
C CYS A 78 12.68 6.76 5.27
N GLN A 79 12.93 8.00 5.72
CA GLN A 79 11.87 8.99 5.95
C GLN A 79 11.06 9.29 4.71
N ASN A 80 11.73 9.53 3.57
CA ASN A 80 11.06 9.73 2.29
C ASN A 80 10.22 8.51 1.91
N ALA A 81 10.76 7.31 2.10
CA ALA A 81 10.03 6.08 1.81
C ALA A 81 8.82 5.86 2.73
N LEU A 82 8.88 6.26 4.00
CA LEU A 82 7.72 6.20 4.91
C LEU A 82 6.59 7.13 4.45
N VAL A 83 6.93 8.34 4.00
CA VAL A 83 5.97 9.29 3.43
C VAL A 83 5.36 8.74 2.13
N ASP A 84 6.19 8.23 1.23
CA ASP A 84 5.73 7.62 -0.03
C ASP A 84 4.81 6.42 0.21
N GLU A 85 5.16 5.56 1.18
CA GLU A 85 4.31 4.44 1.56
C GLU A 85 2.97 4.93 2.11
N TYR A 86 2.98 5.90 3.02
CA TYR A 86 1.76 6.46 3.59
C TYR A 86 0.83 6.99 2.50
N ILE A 87 1.34 7.84 1.61
CA ILE A 87 0.57 8.42 0.50
C ILE A 87 0.01 7.29 -0.39
N SER A 88 0.84 6.33 -0.77
CA SER A 88 0.42 5.21 -1.61
C SER A 88 -0.66 4.36 -0.95
N CYS A 89 -0.58 4.15 0.36
CA CYS A 89 -1.59 3.44 1.13
C CYS A 89 -2.93 4.19 1.19
N MET A 90 -2.89 5.49 1.45
CA MET A 90 -4.11 6.32 1.48
C MET A 90 -4.78 6.38 0.09
N ASN A 91 -3.97 6.51 -0.96
CA ASN A 91 -4.44 6.47 -2.34
C ASN A 91 -5.04 5.12 -2.70
N LEU A 92 -4.35 4.02 -2.35
CA LEU A 92 -4.84 2.67 -2.63
C LEU A 92 -6.23 2.43 -2.05
N ILE A 93 -6.44 2.78 -0.78
CA ILE A 93 -7.74 2.64 -0.11
C ILE A 93 -8.77 3.53 -0.81
N SER A 94 -8.48 4.82 -0.96
CA SER A 94 -9.40 5.80 -1.55
C SER A 94 -9.82 5.45 -2.97
N TYR A 95 -8.86 5.13 -3.84
CA TYR A 95 -9.11 4.80 -5.24
C TYR A 95 -9.85 3.48 -5.39
N THR A 96 -9.48 2.46 -4.62
CA THR A 96 -10.21 1.18 -4.65
C THR A 96 -11.65 1.40 -4.23
N CYS A 97 -11.88 2.19 -3.18
CA CYS A 97 -13.22 2.53 -2.72
C CYS A 97 -14.07 3.25 -3.76
N GLN A 98 -13.49 4.23 -4.46
CA GLN A 98 -14.20 4.92 -5.55
C GLN A 98 -14.48 3.99 -6.73
N PHE A 99 -13.53 3.12 -7.07
CA PHE A 99 -13.63 2.23 -8.22
C PHE A 99 -14.71 1.16 -8.08
N VAL A 100 -14.91 0.63 -6.87
CA VAL A 100 -15.93 -0.42 -6.64
C VAL A 100 -17.35 0.13 -6.57
N GLN A 101 -17.54 1.45 -6.44
CA GLN A 101 -18.87 2.04 -6.32
C GLN A 101 -19.78 1.58 -7.48
N PRO A 102 -21.03 1.18 -7.22
CA PRO A 102 -21.92 0.64 -8.25
C PRO A 102 -22.06 1.55 -9.48
N LYS A 103 -22.14 2.86 -9.26
CA LYS A 103 -22.28 3.90 -10.30
C LYS A 103 -21.01 4.09 -11.14
N PHE A 104 -19.84 3.64 -10.67
CA PHE A 104 -18.58 3.77 -11.39
C PHE A 104 -18.47 2.69 -12.48
N GLN A 105 -18.45 3.10 -13.74
CA GLN A 105 -18.21 2.19 -14.86
C GLN A 105 -16.72 1.83 -14.95
N PHE A 106 -16.44 0.57 -15.25
CA PHE A 106 -15.07 0.10 -15.43
C PHE A 106 -14.34 0.94 -16.49
N ARG A 107 -13.14 1.41 -16.13
CA ARG A 107 -12.17 1.99 -17.05
C ARG A 107 -10.78 1.42 -16.72
N LEU A 108 -10.01 1.11 -17.76
CA LEU A 108 -8.69 0.49 -17.61
C LEU A 108 -7.68 1.37 -16.85
N LEU A 109 -7.73 2.69 -17.05
CA LEU A 109 -6.77 3.62 -16.44
C LEU A 109 -6.90 3.67 -14.89
N PRO A 110 -8.09 3.90 -14.30
CA PRO A 110 -8.28 3.80 -12.84
C PRO A 110 -7.83 2.46 -12.25
N ALA A 111 -8.14 1.35 -12.92
CA ALA A 111 -7.68 0.03 -12.51
C ALA A 111 -6.15 -0.06 -12.48
N LYS A 112 -5.47 0.44 -13.52
CA LYS A 112 -3.99 0.50 -13.57
C LYS A 112 -3.41 1.37 -12.47
N LEU A 113 -4.02 2.52 -12.17
CA LEU A 113 -3.59 3.43 -11.12
C LEU A 113 -3.62 2.74 -9.75
N ILE A 114 -4.73 2.07 -9.41
CA ILE A 114 -4.87 1.30 -8.15
C ILE A 114 -3.76 0.25 -8.01
N ILE A 115 -3.43 -0.46 -9.10
CA ILE A 115 -2.35 -1.45 -9.11
C ILE A 115 -0.99 -0.79 -8.91
N GLN A 116 -0.79 0.40 -9.50
CA GLN A 116 0.45 1.16 -9.32
C GLN A 116 0.62 1.62 -7.88
N GLU A 117 -0.42 2.14 -7.23
CA GLU A 117 -0.38 2.51 -5.81
C GLU A 117 -0.04 1.30 -4.91
N ALA A 118 -0.63 0.14 -5.19
CA ALA A 118 -0.32 -1.07 -4.43
C ALA A 118 1.16 -1.49 -4.54
N ARG A 119 1.75 -1.35 -5.73
CA ARG A 119 3.17 -1.64 -5.97
C ARG A 119 4.08 -0.55 -5.40
N ALA A 120 3.66 0.70 -5.45
CA ALA A 120 4.40 1.82 -4.89
C ALA A 120 4.52 1.68 -3.37
N ALA A 121 3.42 1.39 -2.69
CA ALA A 121 3.41 1.10 -1.26
C ALA A 121 4.34 -0.06 -0.90
N GLU A 122 4.30 -1.17 -1.67
CA GLU A 122 5.21 -2.31 -1.47
C GLU A 122 6.68 -1.92 -1.61
N LYS A 123 7.02 -1.21 -2.68
CA LYS A 123 8.40 -0.79 -2.96
C LYS A 123 8.92 0.13 -1.86
N ALA A 124 8.10 1.09 -1.43
CA ALA A 124 8.44 2.03 -0.37
C ALA A 124 8.65 1.32 0.98
N ALA A 125 7.78 0.35 1.32
CA ALA A 125 7.88 -0.45 2.54
C ALA A 125 9.22 -1.22 2.66
N GLU A 126 9.83 -1.59 1.54
CA GLU A 126 11.07 -2.38 1.52
C GLU A 126 12.32 -1.53 1.77
N VAL A 127 12.28 -0.22 1.57
CA VAL A 127 13.44 0.67 1.70
C VAL A 127 14.00 0.65 3.13
N CYS A 128 13.17 1.00 4.13
CA CYS A 128 13.58 1.00 5.54
C CYS A 128 13.99 -0.40 6.02
N ARG A 129 13.34 -1.47 5.52
CA ARG A 129 13.69 -2.86 5.85
C ARG A 129 15.08 -3.23 5.32
N SER A 130 15.37 -2.85 4.07
CA SER A 130 16.67 -3.08 3.44
C SER A 130 17.78 -2.35 4.16
N ILE A 131 17.56 -1.10 4.57
CA ILE A 131 18.50 -0.31 5.38
C ILE A 131 18.75 -1.00 6.72
N THR A 132 17.69 -1.39 7.43
CA THR A 132 17.80 -2.10 8.72
C THR A 132 18.64 -3.38 8.59
N ARG A 133 18.37 -4.17 7.55
CA ARG A 133 19.13 -5.40 7.26
C ARG A 133 20.61 -5.10 7.02
N LYS A 134 20.93 -4.14 6.15
CA LYS A 134 22.33 -3.75 5.85
C LYS A 134 23.06 -3.25 7.10
N THR A 135 22.41 -2.45 7.94
CA THR A 135 23.02 -1.94 9.18
C THR A 135 23.27 -3.08 10.17
N LYS A 136 22.32 -4.01 10.32
CA LYS A 136 22.51 -5.19 11.16
C LYS A 136 23.70 -6.04 10.70
N GLU A 137 23.81 -6.32 9.40
CA GLU A 137 24.96 -7.07 8.83
C GLU A 137 26.31 -6.37 9.04
N ARG A 138 26.34 -5.04 9.09
CA ARG A 138 27.56 -4.28 9.40
C ARG A 138 27.94 -4.43 10.87
N LEU A 139 26.96 -4.44 11.78
CA LEU A 139 27.19 -4.55 13.22
C LEU A 139 27.59 -5.97 13.65
N GLU A 140 27.09 -7.02 12.98
CA GLU A 140 27.45 -8.42 13.26
C GLU A 140 28.85 -8.80 12.75
N LYS A 141 29.46 -7.97 11.88
CA LYS A 141 30.81 -8.18 11.33
C LYS A 141 31.90 -7.42 12.11
N VAL A 142 31.52 -6.66 13.13
CA VAL A 142 32.39 -5.91 14.04
C VAL A 142 32.47 -6.67 15.36
#